data_AF-A0AAV0J1E7-F1
#
_entry.id   AF-A0AAV0J1E7-F1
#
_cell.length_a   1.000
_cell.length_b   1.000
_cell.length_c   1.000
_cell.angle_alpha   90.00
_cell.angle_beta   90.00
_cell.angle_gamma   90.00
#
_symmetry.space_group_name_H-M   'P 1'
#
loop_
_entity.id
_entity.type
_entity.pdbx_description
1 polymer ?
#
loop_
_entity_poly.entity_id
_entity_poly.type
_entity_poly.pdbx_seq_one_letter_code
_entity_poly.pdbx_strand_id
1 'polypeptide(L)'
;MAEICSESTSISVPPFLERTKVRNTRVKLDLSPPDPLTKPNNDNSVAKILREKVFKFPEAAIAKIKSTVNSTPASNGSKLFSTFQSLGAHIWRHATRARELNPEDYTVFTIFIDCRKRVNPAMPESYFGNLIQAIFTVLPAGLLSGKPRKAFKL
;
A
#
# COMPACT_ATOMS: atom_id res chain seq x y z
N MET A 1 -13.50 -4.58 18.79
CA MET A 1 -14.30 -4.79 17.56
C MET A 1 -14.58 -6.27 17.36
N ALA A 2 -13.56 -7.13 17.22
CA ALA A 2 -13.77 -8.58 17.08
C ALA A 2 -14.60 -9.20 18.22
N GLU A 3 -14.36 -8.80 19.47
CA GLU A 3 -15.07 -9.32 20.66
C GLU A 3 -16.58 -8.98 20.68
N ILE A 4 -16.97 -7.79 20.22
CA ILE A 4 -18.39 -7.39 20.15
C ILE A 4 -19.10 -8.15 19.03
N CYS A 5 -18.40 -8.35 17.90
CA CYS A 5 -18.93 -9.14 16.79
C CYS A 5 -19.05 -10.64 17.10
N SER A 6 -18.46 -11.10 18.21
CA SER A 6 -18.56 -12.47 18.71
C SER A 6 -19.48 -12.59 19.94
N GLU A 7 -20.46 -11.69 20.09
CA GLU A 7 -21.48 -11.69 21.16
C GLU A 7 -20.93 -11.47 22.59
N SER A 8 -19.71 -10.97 22.74
CA SER A 8 -19.19 -10.57 24.06
C SER A 8 -19.93 -9.33 24.57
N THR A 9 -20.37 -9.36 25.83
CA THR A 9 -21.00 -8.22 26.53
C THR A 9 -19.98 -7.21 27.08
N SER A 10 -18.69 -7.53 27.03
CA SER A 10 -17.61 -6.64 27.49
C SER A 10 -16.42 -6.68 26.53
N ILE A 11 -15.71 -5.56 26.44
CA ILE A 11 -14.48 -5.44 25.66
C ILE A 11 -13.26 -5.40 26.58
N SER A 12 -12.25 -6.21 26.26
CA SER A 12 -11.02 -6.32 27.05
C SER A 12 -10.18 -5.04 27.01
N VAL A 13 -10.19 -4.33 25.88
CA VAL A 13 -9.45 -3.07 25.66
C VAL A 13 -10.40 -1.99 25.15
N PRO A 14 -10.66 -0.92 25.93
CA PRO A 14 -11.52 0.17 25.47
C PRO A 14 -10.87 0.93 24.30
N PRO A 15 -11.65 1.32 23.27
CA PRO A 15 -11.11 2.07 22.15
C PRO A 15 -10.71 3.48 22.58
N PHE A 16 -9.55 3.94 22.13
CA PHE A 16 -9.12 5.32 22.30
C PHE A 16 -9.73 6.19 21.19
N LEU A 17 -10.67 7.07 21.57
CA LEU A 17 -11.55 7.81 20.64
C LEU A 17 -11.11 9.26 20.37
N GLU A 18 -10.10 9.78 21.07
CA GLU A 18 -9.67 11.18 20.96
C GLU A 18 -8.95 11.46 19.62
N ARG A 19 -9.74 11.76 18.59
CA ARG A 19 -9.25 12.02 17.21
C ARG A 19 -8.53 13.36 17.06
N THR A 20 -8.86 14.35 17.91
CA THR A 20 -8.26 15.70 17.89
C THR A 20 -6.77 15.69 18.16
N LYS A 21 -6.25 14.68 18.88
CA LYS A 21 -4.80 14.52 19.10
C LYS A 21 -4.01 14.18 17.85
N VAL A 22 -4.69 13.70 16.80
CA VAL A 22 -4.05 13.31 15.53
C VAL A 22 -4.29 14.36 14.44
N ARG A 23 -5.49 14.95 14.39
CA ARG A 23 -5.84 15.98 13.42
C ARG A 23 -6.64 17.06 14.12
N ASN A 24 -6.18 18.31 14.03
CA ASN A 24 -6.91 19.47 14.55
C ASN A 24 -8.18 19.80 13.73
N THR A 25 -8.40 19.12 12.61
CA THR A 25 -9.52 19.37 11.71
C THR A 25 -10.71 18.47 12.05
N ARG A 26 -11.81 19.06 12.52
CA ARG A 26 -13.13 18.43 12.46
C ARG A 26 -13.69 18.66 11.05
N VAL A 27 -13.73 17.61 10.23
CA VAL A 27 -14.44 17.66 8.95
C VAL A 27 -15.93 17.67 9.27
N LYS A 28 -16.62 18.78 8.99
CA LYS A 28 -18.08 18.78 9.00
C LYS A 28 -18.53 17.89 7.84
N LEU A 29 -19.17 16.78 8.18
CA LEU A 29 -19.82 15.92 7.20
C LEU A 29 -21.18 16.54 6.91
N ASP A 30 -21.26 17.38 5.88
CA ASP A 30 -22.52 17.92 5.41
C ASP A 30 -23.11 16.90 4.43
N LEU A 31 -24.04 16.08 4.93
CA LEU A 31 -24.76 15.12 4.11
C LEU A 31 -25.95 15.83 3.50
N SER A 32 -25.73 16.57 2.42
CA SER A 32 -26.87 16.98 1.60
C SER A 32 -27.52 15.73 1.00
N PRO A 33 -28.86 15.60 1.05
CA PRO A 33 -29.53 14.51 0.36
C PRO A 33 -29.16 14.56 -1.14
N PRO A 34 -28.93 13.40 -1.79
CA PRO A 34 -28.59 13.36 -3.21
C PRO A 34 -29.67 14.09 -4.01
N ASP A 35 -29.27 14.97 -4.93
CA ASP A 35 -30.22 15.66 -5.81
C ASP A 35 -30.92 14.60 -6.69
N PRO A 36 -32.27 14.46 -6.59
CA PRO A 36 -33.03 13.46 -7.34
C PRO A 36 -32.93 13.61 -8.87
N LEU A 37 -32.38 14.73 -9.37
CA LEU A 37 -32.14 14.96 -10.80
C LEU A 37 -30.73 14.56 -11.27
N THR A 38 -29.86 14.09 -10.38
CA THR A 38 -28.52 13.62 -10.75
C THR A 38 -28.64 12.30 -11.50
N LYS A 39 -28.73 12.38 -12.83
CA LYS A 39 -28.66 11.20 -13.70
C LYS A 39 -27.28 10.57 -13.50
N PRO A 40 -27.17 9.25 -13.24
CA PRO A 40 -25.88 8.60 -13.27
C PRO A 40 -25.27 8.87 -14.65
N ASN A 41 -24.02 9.32 -14.69
CA ASN A 41 -23.26 9.38 -15.94
C ASN A 41 -23.21 7.95 -16.48
N ASN A 42 -24.09 7.64 -17.43
CA ASN A 42 -23.99 6.45 -18.26
C ASN A 42 -22.83 6.66 -19.22
N ASP A 43 -21.62 6.64 -18.68
CA ASP A 43 -20.43 6.49 -19.48
C ASP A 43 -20.47 5.05 -20.01
N ASN A 44 -21.05 4.87 -21.20
CA ASN A 44 -21.25 3.59 -21.90
C ASN A 44 -19.93 2.89 -22.26
N SER A 45 -18.81 3.25 -21.63
CA SER A 45 -17.63 2.41 -21.60
C SER A 45 -18.02 1.11 -20.90
N VAL A 46 -18.05 0.01 -21.65
CA VAL A 46 -18.20 -1.33 -21.07
C VAL A 46 -17.05 -1.47 -20.07
N ALA A 47 -17.36 -1.37 -18.77
CA ALA A 47 -16.37 -1.42 -17.71
C ALA A 47 -15.55 -2.69 -17.89
N LYS A 48 -14.24 -2.54 -18.13
CA LYS A 48 -13.36 -3.67 -18.39
C LYS A 48 -13.44 -4.60 -17.19
N ILE A 49 -13.91 -5.83 -17.40
CA ILE A 49 -14.07 -6.82 -16.33
C ILE A 49 -12.71 -7.06 -15.69
N LEU A 50 -12.56 -6.67 -14.42
CA LEU A 50 -11.38 -6.96 -13.63
C LEU A 50 -11.44 -8.42 -13.18
N ARG A 51 -10.29 -9.10 -13.24
CA ARG A 51 -10.14 -10.47 -12.74
C ARG A 51 -9.22 -10.45 -11.54
N GLU A 52 -9.64 -11.15 -10.49
CA GLU A 52 -8.85 -11.35 -9.28
C GLU A 52 -8.16 -12.72 -9.32
N LYS A 53 -6.95 -12.80 -8.76
CA LYS A 53 -6.25 -14.06 -8.53
C LYS A 53 -5.42 -13.98 -7.25
N VAL A 54 -5.56 -14.99 -6.39
CA VAL A 54 -4.76 -15.13 -5.17
C VAL A 54 -3.49 -15.92 -5.47
N PHE A 55 -2.34 -15.37 -5.07
CA PHE A 55 -1.04 -16.03 -5.16
C PHE A 55 -0.54 -16.40 -3.77
N LYS A 56 -0.24 -17.69 -3.55
CA LYS A 56 0.32 -18.19 -2.30
C LYS A 56 1.83 -18.34 -2.43
N PHE A 57 2.58 -17.77 -1.49
CA PHE A 57 4.02 -17.91 -1.41
C PHE A 57 4.37 -18.79 -0.22
N PRO A 58 4.89 -20.01 -0.42
CA PRO A 58 5.35 -20.84 0.69
C PRO A 58 6.57 -20.20 1.36
N GLU A 59 6.81 -20.55 2.63
CA GLU A 59 7.91 -19.99 3.42
C GLU A 59 9.27 -20.13 2.72
N ALA A 60 9.55 -21.30 2.13
CA ALA A 60 10.77 -21.54 1.37
C ALA A 60 10.93 -20.55 0.18
N ALA A 61 9.84 -20.21 -0.50
CA ALA A 61 9.88 -19.22 -1.59
C ALA A 61 10.13 -17.81 -1.06
N ILE A 62 9.49 -17.43 0.06
CA ILE A 62 9.71 -16.13 0.71
C ILE A 62 11.16 -16.01 1.18
N ALA A 63 11.71 -17.05 1.79
CA ALA A 63 13.10 -17.13 2.24
C ALA A 63 14.06 -16.97 1.05
N LYS A 64 13.80 -17.68 -0.07
CA LYS A 64 14.58 -17.55 -1.30
C LYS A 64 14.53 -16.14 -1.88
N ILE A 65 13.35 -15.52 -1.95
CA ILE A 65 13.18 -14.14 -2.42
C ILE A 65 14.00 -13.18 -1.55
N LYS A 66 13.85 -13.27 -0.22
CA LYS A 66 14.56 -12.41 0.73
C LYS A 66 16.07 -12.60 0.66
N SER A 67 16.55 -13.84 0.56
CA SER A 67 17.97 -14.14 0.41
C SER A 67 18.54 -13.56 -0.88
N THR A 68 17.84 -13.74 -2.00
CA THR A 68 18.25 -13.21 -3.32
C THR A 68 18.39 -11.68 -3.29
N VAL A 69 17.40 -10.97 -2.75
CA VAL A 69 17.41 -9.50 -2.67
C VAL A 69 18.56 -9.00 -1.79
N ASN A 70 18.88 -9.73 -0.72
CA ASN A 70 19.96 -9.37 0.20
C ASN A 70 21.35 -9.88 -0.22
N SER A 71 21.45 -10.64 -1.32
CA SER A 71 22.73 -11.17 -1.83
C SER A 71 23.60 -10.09 -2.47
N THR A 72 23.00 -8.97 -2.88
CA THR A 72 23.68 -7.82 -3.50
C THR A 72 23.38 -6.56 -2.69
N PRO A 73 24.03 -6.37 -1.52
CA PRO A 73 23.81 -5.19 -0.71
C PRO A 73 24.23 -3.92 -1.45
N ALA A 74 23.49 -2.83 -1.25
CA ALA A 74 23.75 -1.55 -1.92
C ALA A 74 25.10 -0.92 -1.49
N SER A 75 25.60 -1.27 -0.31
CA SER A 75 26.91 -0.88 0.21
C SER A 75 27.32 -1.80 1.37
N ASN A 76 28.64 -1.89 1.61
CA ASN A 76 29.20 -2.59 2.77
C ASN A 76 28.67 -1.94 4.06
N GLY A 77 27.92 -2.71 4.86
CA GLY A 77 27.32 -2.24 6.13
C GLY A 77 25.87 -1.76 6.03
N SER A 78 25.23 -1.81 4.85
CA SER A 78 23.80 -1.50 4.73
C SER A 78 22.92 -2.54 5.45
N LYS A 79 21.87 -2.07 6.13
CA LYS A 79 20.88 -2.94 6.79
C LYS A 79 20.16 -3.79 5.74
N LEU A 80 20.06 -5.10 6.00
CA LEU A 80 19.34 -6.03 5.15
C LEU A 80 17.85 -5.66 5.02
N PHE A 81 17.29 -5.89 3.84
CA PHE A 81 15.89 -5.71 3.55
C PHE A 81 15.02 -6.71 4.33
N SER A 82 13.91 -6.19 4.88
CA SER A 82 12.89 -7.00 5.53
C SER A 82 12.18 -7.93 4.54
N THR A 83 11.44 -8.90 5.08
CA THR A 83 10.58 -9.79 4.27
C THR A 83 9.55 -9.00 3.47
N PHE A 84 8.91 -8.00 4.08
CA PHE A 84 7.94 -7.13 3.41
C PHE A 84 8.56 -6.37 2.24
N GLN A 85 9.73 -5.75 2.45
CA GLN A 85 10.44 -5.02 1.38
C GLN A 85 10.85 -5.95 0.24
N SER A 86 11.39 -7.12 0.57
CA SER A 86 11.87 -8.09 -0.42
C SER A 86 10.72 -8.65 -1.27
N LEU A 87 9.61 -9.03 -0.63
CA LEU A 87 8.42 -9.53 -1.32
C LEU A 87 7.72 -8.43 -2.11
N GLY A 88 7.59 -7.22 -1.55
CA GLY A 88 7.00 -6.07 -2.23
C GLY A 88 7.76 -5.70 -3.50
N ALA A 89 9.10 -5.63 -3.44
CA ALA A 89 9.95 -5.39 -4.61
C ALA A 89 9.80 -6.51 -5.66
N HIS A 90 9.75 -7.77 -5.21
CA HIS A 90 9.53 -8.92 -6.11
C HIS A 90 8.19 -8.80 -6.84
N ILE A 91 7.09 -8.55 -6.13
CA ILE A 91 5.77 -8.38 -6.71
C ILE A 91 5.74 -7.18 -7.66
N TRP A 92 6.26 -6.02 -7.26
CA TRP A 92 6.27 -4.83 -8.10
C TRP A 92 6.99 -5.04 -9.42
N ARG A 93 8.17 -5.69 -9.37
CA ARG A 93 8.92 -6.06 -10.57
C ARG A 93 8.14 -6.99 -11.49
N HIS A 94 7.55 -8.06 -10.95
CA HIS A 94 6.82 -9.04 -11.78
C HIS A 94 5.49 -8.50 -12.31
N ALA A 95 4.77 -7.68 -11.53
CA ALA A 95 3.59 -6.97 -11.99
C ALA A 95 3.92 -5.96 -13.11
N THR A 96 5.02 -5.23 -12.96
CA THR A 96 5.49 -4.27 -13.99
C THR A 96 5.83 -5.00 -15.30
N ARG A 97 6.50 -6.16 -15.22
CA ARG A 97 6.79 -7.00 -16.38
C ARG A 97 5.53 -7.52 -17.07
N ALA A 98 4.55 -7.99 -16.30
CA ALA A 98 3.28 -8.50 -16.84
C ALA A 98 2.41 -7.41 -17.50
N ARG A 99 2.67 -6.12 -17.18
CA ARG A 99 2.01 -4.99 -17.83
C ARG A 99 2.66 -4.57 -19.15
N GLU A 100 3.84 -5.12 -19.47
CA GLU A 100 4.56 -4.85 -20.72
C GLU A 100 4.75 -3.36 -21.02
N LEU A 101 4.98 -2.57 -19.96
CA LEU A 101 5.21 -1.14 -20.06
C LEU A 101 6.49 -0.84 -20.87
N ASN A 102 6.50 0.33 -21.54
CA ASN A 102 7.72 0.82 -22.17
C ASN A 102 8.78 1.10 -21.10
N PRO A 103 10.09 0.96 -21.40
CA PRO A 103 11.14 1.22 -20.42
C PRO A 103 11.09 2.62 -19.78
N GLU A 104 10.56 3.61 -20.51
CA GLU A 104 10.41 5.00 -20.07
C GLU A 104 9.15 5.27 -19.24
N ASP A 105 8.17 4.36 -19.28
CA ASP A 105 6.92 4.54 -18.54
C ASP A 105 7.18 4.48 -17.02
N TYR A 106 6.66 5.45 -16.29
CA TYR A 106 6.74 5.45 -14.83
C TYR A 106 5.73 4.49 -14.22
N THR A 107 6.20 3.72 -13.24
CA THR A 107 5.36 2.89 -12.38
C THR A 107 5.51 3.37 -10.94
N VAL A 108 4.42 3.25 -10.17
CA VAL A 108 4.34 3.70 -8.79
C VAL A 108 4.04 2.51 -7.88
N PHE A 109 4.86 2.32 -6.87
CA PHE A 109 4.59 1.40 -5.76
C PHE A 109 4.13 2.19 -4.56
N THR A 110 2.89 1.93 -4.14
CA THR A 110 2.28 2.61 -3.01
C THR A 110 2.14 1.63 -1.86
N ILE A 111 2.67 2.00 -0.70
CA ILE A 111 2.45 1.27 0.55
C ILE A 111 1.77 2.18 1.56
N PHE A 112 0.88 1.62 2.36
CA PHE A 112 0.29 2.31 3.50
C PHE A 112 1.01 1.83 4.76
N ILE A 113 1.57 2.76 5.52
CA ILE A 113 2.28 2.45 6.76
C ILE A 113 1.42 2.83 7.96
N ASP A 114 1.46 2.00 9.01
CA ASP A 114 0.91 2.37 10.32
C ASP A 114 1.82 3.42 10.96
N CYS A 115 1.21 4.53 11.37
CA CYS A 115 1.89 5.67 11.98
C CYS A 115 1.67 5.79 13.49
N ARG A 116 0.93 4.90 14.17
CA ARG A 116 0.66 4.95 15.62
C ARG A 116 1.92 5.09 16.46
N LYS A 117 2.92 4.26 16.18
CA LYS A 117 4.22 4.30 16.87
C LYS A 117 5.21 5.33 16.28
N ARG A 118 4.82 6.06 15.23
CA ARG A 118 5.71 6.97 14.47
C ARG A 118 5.41 8.45 14.70
N VAL A 119 4.27 8.78 15.28
CA VAL A 119 3.92 10.14 15.70
C VAL A 119 4.47 10.43 17.10
N ASN A 120 4.66 11.71 17.44
CA ASN A 120 5.09 12.14 18.76
C ASN A 120 4.04 13.10 19.36
N PRO A 121 3.38 12.75 20.49
CA PRO A 121 3.53 11.49 21.22
C PRO A 121 2.95 10.29 20.46
N ALA A 122 3.47 9.09 20.72
CA ALA A 122 2.97 7.86 20.12
C ALA A 122 1.49 7.63 20.47
N MET A 123 0.70 7.15 19.52
CA MET A 123 -0.69 6.83 19.75
C MET A 123 -0.85 5.43 20.33
N PRO A 124 -1.81 5.23 21.25
CA PRO A 124 -2.15 3.89 21.76
C PRO A 124 -2.54 2.94 20.62
N GLU A 125 -2.21 1.66 20.77
CA GLU A 125 -2.69 0.61 19.85
C GLU A 125 -4.22 0.54 19.80
N SER A 126 -4.90 0.92 20.88
CA SER A 126 -6.36 1.01 20.94
C SER A 126 -6.96 2.21 20.19
N TYR A 127 -6.14 3.06 19.54
CA TYR A 127 -6.65 4.19 18.76
C TYR A 127 -7.57 3.72 17.63
N PHE A 128 -8.83 4.15 17.73
CA PHE A 128 -9.92 3.72 16.87
C PHE A 128 -9.90 4.39 15.48
N GLY A 129 -9.19 5.51 15.33
CA GLY A 129 -9.11 6.21 14.04
C GLY A 129 -8.11 5.59 13.06
N ASN A 130 -8.19 6.03 11.81
CA ASN A 130 -7.17 5.72 10.81
C ASN A 130 -5.94 6.60 11.03
N LEU A 131 -4.79 5.96 11.24
CA LEU A 131 -3.50 6.63 11.34
C LEU A 131 -2.49 5.95 10.43
N ILE A 132 -2.73 6.13 9.14
CA ILE A 132 -1.89 5.57 8.07
C ILE A 132 -1.31 6.69 7.22
N GLN A 133 -0.10 6.48 6.70
CA GLN A 133 0.51 7.35 5.70
C GLN A 133 0.76 6.55 4.42
N ALA A 134 0.39 7.11 3.28
CA ALA A 134 0.79 6.57 1.99
C ALA A 134 2.24 6.97 1.68
N ILE A 135 3.06 6.00 1.29
CA ILE A 135 4.40 6.22 0.77
C ILE A 135 4.40 5.79 -0.70
N PHE A 136 4.88 6.69 -1.56
CA PHE A 136 4.93 6.49 -2.99
C PHE A 136 6.39 6.33 -3.42
N THR A 137 6.69 5.24 -4.12
CA THR A 137 7.99 5.03 -4.78
C THR A 137 7.76 5.03 -6.29
N VAL A 138 8.44 5.92 -7.02
CA VAL A 138 8.26 6.09 -8.46
C VAL A 138 9.55 5.69 -9.18
N LEU A 139 9.45 4.80 -10.16
CA LEU A 139 10.57 4.38 -10.99
C LEU A 139 10.14 4.15 -12.44
N PRO A 140 11.00 4.39 -13.44
CA PRO A 140 10.79 3.89 -14.80
C PRO A 140 10.72 2.36 -14.81
N ALA A 141 9.83 1.79 -15.62
CA ALA A 141 9.63 0.35 -15.74
C ALA A 141 10.91 -0.39 -16.19
N GLY A 142 11.76 0.27 -16.98
CA GLY A 142 13.04 -0.26 -17.43
C GLY A 142 14.00 -0.59 -16.28
N LEU A 143 14.08 0.27 -15.25
CA LEU A 143 14.95 0.06 -14.09
C LEU A 143 14.52 -1.15 -13.26
N LEU A 144 13.21 -1.38 -13.11
CA LEU A 144 12.68 -2.55 -12.40
C LEU A 144 12.86 -3.84 -13.21
N SER A 145 12.72 -3.75 -14.53
CA SER A 145 12.74 -4.91 -15.41
C SER A 145 14.14 -5.37 -15.80
N GLY A 146 15.17 -4.55 -15.55
CA GLY A 146 16.54 -4.78 -16.01
C GLY A 146 16.73 -4.49 -17.51
N LYS A 147 15.85 -3.66 -18.10
CA LYS A 147 15.95 -3.20 -19.50
C LYS A 147 16.31 -1.71 -19.47
N PRO A 148 17.56 -1.33 -19.79
CA PRO A 148 17.97 0.08 -19.71
C PRO A 148 17.17 0.95 -20.67
N ARG A 149 17.03 2.23 -20.32
CA ARG A 149 16.44 3.26 -21.18
C ARG A 149 17.17 3.32 -22.52
N LYS A 150 16.46 3.60 -23.60
CA LYS A 150 17.13 3.88 -24.89
C LYS A 150 17.83 5.23 -24.73
N ALA A 151 19.16 5.26 -24.85
CA ALA A 151 19.89 6.51 -24.86
C ALA A 151 19.40 7.36 -26.04
N PHE A 152 19.06 8.63 -25.79
CA PHE A 152 18.84 9.60 -26.84
C PHE A 152 20.15 9.74 -27.61
N LYS A 153 20.15 9.36 -28.90
CA LYS A 153 21.19 9.82 -29.81
C LYS A 153 20.88 11.29 -30.11
N LEU A 154 21.77 12.17 -29.67
CA LEU A 154 21.90 13.53 -30.22
C LEU A 154 22.38 13.46 -31.67
#